data_AF-A0A317C2J4-F1
#
_entry.id   AF-A0A317C2J4-F1
#
_cell.length_a   1.000
_cell.length_b   1.000
_cell.length_c   1.000
_cell.angle_alpha   90.00
_cell.angle_beta   90.00
_cell.angle_gamma   90.00
#
_symmetry.space_group_name_H-M   'P 1'
#
loop_
_entity.id
_entity.type
_entity.pdbx_description
1 polymer ?
#
loop_
_entity_poly.entity_id
_entity_poly.type
_entity_poly.pdbx_seq_one_letter_code
_entity_poly.pdbx_strand_id
1 'polypeptide(L)'
;MKAYSLPSLAMTAMCTLFLAGCGGQEDASPSASKAAPANSDSLSIFLTLHKQFCEKDFQNRDSLVKALEADSRFRPAPGFMGVFETKVDGISYAVSPEIDGCTTDVMVKNNATGKVLFSYDEMNQALLKSGYRVVGEESSRKDMGSDNQEVTILEKTFVSPKGETTNLDYPADRPDKYYMTLFAKKFSSAPTPSSLSLNKQ
;
A
#
# COMPACT_ATOMS: atom_id res chain seq x y z
N MET A 1 -51.59 -9.33 -44.36
CA MET A 1 -52.81 -9.02 -43.56
C MET A 1 -53.52 -10.32 -43.22
N LYS A 2 -53.52 -10.70 -41.94
CA LYS A 2 -54.58 -11.47 -41.25
C LYS A 2 -54.15 -11.63 -39.79
N ALA A 3 -54.75 -10.80 -38.95
CA ALA A 3 -54.69 -10.92 -37.50
C ALA A 3 -55.83 -11.85 -37.06
N TYR A 4 -55.59 -12.67 -36.03
CA TYR A 4 -56.66 -13.21 -35.19
C TYR A 4 -56.19 -13.28 -33.73
N SER A 5 -57.17 -13.04 -32.87
CA SER A 5 -57.15 -12.60 -31.48
C SER A 5 -57.03 -13.71 -30.43
N LEU A 6 -56.59 -13.31 -29.22
CA LEU A 6 -56.63 -14.05 -27.94
C LEU A 6 -58.07 -14.42 -27.50
N PRO A 7 -58.22 -15.32 -26.51
CA PRO A 7 -58.60 -14.85 -25.17
C PRO A 7 -57.98 -15.61 -23.97
N SER A 8 -58.08 -14.95 -22.83
CA SER A 8 -57.58 -15.24 -21.47
C SER A 8 -58.09 -16.52 -20.78
N LEU A 9 -57.31 -17.04 -19.83
CA LEU A 9 -57.85 -17.60 -18.59
C LEU A 9 -56.83 -17.51 -17.44
N ALA A 10 -57.35 -17.23 -16.25
CA ALA A 10 -56.64 -16.86 -15.03
C ALA A 10 -56.70 -17.96 -13.95
N MET A 11 -56.01 -17.69 -12.83
CA MET A 11 -56.14 -18.24 -11.47
C MET A 11 -55.50 -19.60 -11.16
N THR A 12 -54.50 -19.63 -10.25
CA THR A 12 -54.53 -20.02 -8.81
C THR A 12 -53.89 -21.41 -8.65
N ALA A 13 -53.27 -21.88 -7.57
CA ALA A 13 -53.08 -21.45 -6.19
C ALA A 13 -51.78 -22.04 -5.60
N MET A 14 -51.37 -21.42 -4.51
CA MET A 14 -50.59 -21.87 -3.35
C MET A 14 -50.25 -23.35 -3.10
N CYS A 15 -49.07 -23.47 -2.46
CA CYS A 15 -48.67 -24.39 -1.39
C CYS A 15 -48.35 -25.85 -1.74
N THR A 16 -47.08 -26.22 -1.54
CA THR A 16 -46.74 -27.24 -0.54
C THR A 16 -45.24 -27.14 -0.20
N LEU A 17 -44.97 -26.74 1.05
CA LEU A 17 -43.73 -27.09 1.74
C LEU A 17 -43.76 -28.60 1.97
N PHE A 18 -42.73 -29.31 1.49
CA PHE A 18 -42.35 -30.59 2.06
C PHE A 18 -40.93 -30.51 2.62
N LEU A 19 -40.87 -30.98 3.85
CA LEU A 19 -39.73 -31.05 4.74
C LEU A 19 -38.68 -32.05 4.26
N ALA A 20 -37.44 -31.72 4.61
CA ALA A 20 -36.28 -32.59 4.83
C ALA A 20 -36.50 -34.11 4.64
N GLY A 21 -35.89 -34.63 3.57
CA GLY A 21 -35.47 -36.03 3.45
C GLY A 21 -33.96 -36.06 3.28
N CYS A 22 -33.25 -36.60 4.26
CA CYS A 22 -31.82 -36.84 4.24
C CYS A 22 -31.55 -38.09 3.38
N GLY A 23 -30.77 -37.98 2.31
CA GLY A 23 -30.33 -39.16 1.56
C GLY A 23 -29.74 -38.82 0.20
N GLY A 24 -28.54 -39.35 -0.05
CA GLY A 24 -28.04 -39.56 -1.41
C GLY A 24 -27.06 -38.51 -1.92
N GLN A 25 -25.80 -38.85 -1.82
CA GLN A 25 -24.62 -38.20 -2.37
C GLN A 25 -24.65 -38.07 -3.90
N GLU A 26 -24.64 -36.85 -4.41
CA GLU A 26 -24.09 -36.43 -5.69
C GLU A 26 -23.97 -34.90 -5.65
N ASP A 27 -22.74 -34.38 -5.72
CA ASP A 27 -22.37 -33.19 -6.49
C ASP A 27 -21.03 -32.56 -6.06
N ALA A 28 -20.17 -32.42 -7.06
CA ALA A 28 -19.26 -31.30 -7.33
C ALA A 28 -18.40 -30.74 -6.17
N SER A 29 -17.09 -31.06 -6.25
CA SER A 29 -16.08 -30.00 -6.08
C SER A 29 -16.22 -29.02 -7.26
N PRO A 30 -16.17 -27.70 -7.01
CA PRO A 30 -14.94 -27.08 -6.55
C PRO A 30 -15.12 -26.35 -5.22
N SER A 31 -14.14 -26.52 -4.32
CA SER A 31 -13.85 -25.55 -3.27
C SER A 31 -13.69 -24.17 -3.92
N ALA A 32 -14.78 -23.41 -3.93
CA ALA A 32 -14.71 -21.98 -3.97
C ALA A 32 -13.92 -21.58 -2.71
N SER A 33 -12.64 -21.27 -2.90
CA SER A 33 -11.90 -20.44 -1.97
C SER A 33 -12.79 -19.22 -1.73
N LYS A 34 -13.41 -19.20 -0.56
CA LYS A 34 -14.18 -18.06 -0.07
C LYS A 34 -13.17 -16.93 0.09
N ALA A 35 -12.94 -16.20 -0.99
CA ALA A 35 -12.20 -14.95 -0.95
C ALA A 35 -12.91 -14.10 0.10
N ALA A 36 -12.21 -13.82 1.20
CA ALA A 36 -12.68 -12.88 2.18
C ALA A 36 -12.98 -11.55 1.47
N PRO A 37 -14.09 -10.87 1.78
CA PRO A 37 -14.39 -9.59 1.17
C PRO A 37 -13.51 -8.54 1.85
N ALA A 38 -12.31 -8.31 1.32
CA ALA A 38 -11.49 -7.20 1.76
C ALA A 38 -11.79 -6.01 0.84
N ASN A 39 -12.83 -5.25 1.18
CA ASN A 39 -12.88 -3.82 0.83
C ASN A 39 -11.84 -3.12 1.71
N SER A 40 -10.56 -3.40 1.47
CA SER A 40 -9.49 -2.68 2.12
C SER A 40 -9.23 -1.41 1.33
N ASP A 41 -9.39 -0.27 1.97
CA ASP A 41 -8.91 0.98 1.41
C ASP A 41 -7.37 0.93 1.39
N SER A 42 -6.79 0.81 0.19
CA SER A 42 -5.34 0.70 -0.01
C SER A 42 -4.57 1.86 0.61
N LEU A 43 -5.17 3.05 0.68
CA LEU A 43 -4.61 4.22 1.34
C LEU A 43 -4.54 4.03 2.85
N SER A 44 -5.60 3.47 3.44
CA SER A 44 -5.63 3.15 4.87
C SER A 44 -4.58 2.08 5.24
N ILE A 45 -4.41 1.04 4.40
CA ILE A 45 -3.34 0.05 4.60
C ILE A 45 -1.97 0.73 4.58
N PHE A 46 -1.70 1.52 3.53
CA PHE A 46 -0.43 2.22 3.36
C PHE A 46 -0.07 3.07 4.59
N LEU A 47 -1.01 3.92 5.03
CA LEU A 47 -0.83 4.76 6.21
C LEU A 47 -0.69 3.96 7.50
N THR A 48 -1.40 2.85 7.63
CA THR A 48 -1.30 1.97 8.81
C THR A 48 0.10 1.34 8.90
N LEU A 49 0.64 0.86 7.78
CA LEU A 49 2.00 0.32 7.73
C LEU A 49 3.03 1.40 8.05
N HIS A 50 2.90 2.58 7.46
CA HIS A 50 3.80 3.70 7.75
C HIS A 50 3.78 4.07 9.23
N LYS A 51 2.60 4.19 9.84
CA LYS A 51 2.48 4.49 11.26
C LYS A 51 3.03 3.38 12.16
N GLN A 52 2.79 2.12 11.79
CA GLN A 52 3.20 0.96 12.58
C GLN A 52 4.72 0.79 12.61
N PHE A 53 5.41 1.10 11.51
CA PHE A 53 6.83 0.82 11.36
C PHE A 53 7.70 2.07 11.23
N CYS A 54 7.32 3.04 10.42
CA CYS A 54 8.11 4.25 10.22
C CYS A 54 7.86 5.30 11.30
N GLU A 55 6.64 5.48 11.80
CA GLU A 55 6.41 6.43 12.90
C GLU A 55 6.63 5.83 14.29
N LYS A 56 6.68 4.49 14.44
CA LYS A 56 6.90 3.86 15.73
C LYS A 56 8.30 4.21 16.29
N ASP A 57 8.40 4.28 17.61
CA ASP A 57 9.64 4.71 18.29
C ASP A 57 10.63 3.55 18.36
N PHE A 58 11.33 3.34 17.25
CA PHE A 58 12.48 2.45 17.15
C PHE A 58 13.75 3.22 17.55
N GLN A 59 14.59 2.61 18.38
CA GLN A 59 15.81 3.26 18.89
C GLN A 59 16.86 3.45 17.79
N ASN A 60 16.85 2.57 16.79
CA ASN A 60 17.77 2.57 15.66
C ASN A 60 17.25 1.67 14.53
N ARG A 61 17.94 1.71 13.39
CA ARG A 61 17.66 0.90 12.21
C ARG A 61 17.57 -0.60 12.52
N ASP A 62 18.50 -1.15 13.31
CA ASP A 62 18.52 -2.57 13.65
C ASP A 62 17.27 -3.02 14.43
N SER A 63 16.75 -2.15 15.30
CA SER A 63 15.52 -2.44 16.04
C SER A 63 14.28 -2.47 15.14
N LEU A 64 14.26 -1.65 14.08
CA LEU A 64 13.22 -1.71 13.04
C LEU A 64 13.37 -2.97 12.19
N VAL A 65 14.59 -3.33 11.77
CA VAL A 65 14.88 -4.57 11.03
C VAL A 65 14.36 -5.79 11.80
N LYS A 66 14.72 -5.92 13.09
CA LYS A 66 14.25 -7.04 13.93
C LYS A 66 12.73 -7.09 14.04
N ALA A 67 12.07 -5.93 14.09
CA ALA A 67 10.61 -5.88 14.14
C ALA A 67 9.97 -6.33 12.82
N LEU A 68 10.57 -5.99 11.68
CA LEU A 68 10.12 -6.44 10.36
C LEU A 68 10.38 -7.94 10.16
N GLU A 69 11.52 -8.45 10.60
CA GLU A 69 11.85 -9.89 10.57
C GLU A 69 10.93 -10.73 11.46
N ALA A 70 10.47 -10.17 12.59
CA ALA A 70 9.57 -10.84 13.51
C ALA A 70 8.09 -10.78 13.09
N ASP A 71 7.70 -9.87 12.20
CA ASP A 71 6.31 -9.75 11.73
C ASP A 71 6.05 -10.75 10.59
N SER A 72 5.23 -11.75 10.85
CA SER A 72 4.95 -12.85 9.90
C SER A 72 4.29 -12.40 8.58
N ARG A 73 3.79 -11.16 8.50
CA ARG A 73 3.24 -10.59 7.27
C ARG A 73 4.33 -10.17 6.30
N PHE A 74 5.54 -9.90 6.78
CA PHE A 74 6.65 -9.42 5.99
C PHE A 74 7.59 -10.53 5.57
N ARG A 75 8.22 -10.34 4.42
CA ARG A 75 9.32 -11.15 3.90
C ARG A 75 10.35 -10.24 3.26
N PRO A 76 11.64 -10.60 3.25
CA PRO A 76 12.63 -9.88 2.47
C PRO A 76 12.21 -9.83 1.00
N ALA A 77 12.23 -8.65 0.40
CA ALA A 77 11.90 -8.46 -1.01
C ALA A 77 13.03 -9.07 -1.88
N PRO A 78 12.72 -10.04 -2.78
CA PRO A 78 13.74 -10.69 -3.59
C PRO A 78 14.52 -9.67 -4.44
N GLY A 79 15.86 -9.69 -4.32
CA GLY A 79 16.74 -8.81 -5.08
C GLY A 79 16.96 -7.42 -4.46
N PHE A 80 16.33 -7.09 -3.34
CA PHE A 80 16.48 -5.80 -2.66
C PHE A 80 16.98 -6.01 -1.22
N MET A 81 18.19 -5.54 -0.93
CA MET A 81 18.75 -5.65 0.42
C MET A 81 18.05 -4.68 1.38
N GLY A 82 17.57 -5.19 2.51
CA GLY A 82 16.97 -4.37 3.56
C GLY A 82 15.54 -3.91 3.27
N VAL A 83 14.92 -4.38 2.19
CA VAL A 83 13.51 -4.09 1.87
C VAL A 83 12.65 -5.26 2.34
N PHE A 84 11.59 -4.98 3.08
CA PHE A 84 10.65 -5.98 3.55
C PHE A 84 9.30 -5.76 2.89
N GLU A 85 8.82 -6.74 2.14
CA GLU A 85 7.53 -6.70 1.44
C GLU A 85 6.43 -7.45 2.18
N THR A 86 5.21 -6.94 2.09
CA THR A 86 3.98 -7.64 2.45
C THR A 86 2.95 -7.49 1.34
N LYS A 87 2.04 -8.47 1.22
CA LYS A 87 0.99 -8.48 0.20
C LYS A 87 -0.37 -8.49 0.85
N VAL A 88 -1.18 -7.49 0.52
CA VAL A 88 -2.58 -7.38 0.95
C VAL A 88 -3.44 -7.23 -0.31
N ASP A 89 -4.37 -8.17 -0.51
CA ASP A 89 -5.26 -8.20 -1.68
C ASP A 89 -4.54 -8.11 -3.03
N GLY A 90 -3.37 -8.74 -3.13
CA GLY A 90 -2.54 -8.75 -4.34
C GLY A 90 -1.74 -7.47 -4.58
N ILE A 91 -1.84 -6.48 -3.69
CA ILE A 91 -1.03 -5.25 -3.72
C ILE A 91 0.20 -5.46 -2.84
N SER A 92 1.37 -5.14 -3.39
CA SER A 92 2.65 -5.22 -2.68
C SER A 92 2.94 -3.88 -2.00
N TYR A 93 3.16 -3.92 -0.70
CA TYR A 93 3.64 -2.81 0.11
C TYR A 93 5.03 -3.16 0.62
N ALA A 94 5.93 -2.20 0.70
CA ALA A 94 7.24 -2.41 1.28
C ALA A 94 7.51 -1.43 2.42
N VAL A 95 8.31 -1.88 3.38
CA VAL A 95 8.90 -1.04 4.42
C VAL A 95 10.40 -1.26 4.39
N SER A 96 11.16 -0.17 4.31
CA SER A 96 12.62 -0.21 4.19
C SER A 96 13.27 0.61 5.30
N PRO A 97 14.12 0.00 6.15
CA PRO A 97 14.92 0.72 7.13
C PRO A 97 16.08 1.44 6.44
N GLU A 98 16.04 2.77 6.44
CA GLU A 98 17.07 3.63 5.86
C GLU A 98 18.13 4.02 6.90
N ILE A 99 19.23 4.64 6.44
CA ILE A 99 20.33 5.08 7.31
C ILE A 99 19.85 6.13 8.32
N ASP A 100 19.01 7.06 7.88
CA ASP A 100 18.49 8.18 8.67
C ASP A 100 16.97 8.12 8.89
N GLY A 101 16.32 7.04 8.47
CA GLY A 101 14.86 6.98 8.46
C GLY A 101 14.23 5.63 8.12
N CYS A 102 13.01 5.70 7.62
CA CYS A 102 12.21 4.56 7.20
C CYS A 102 11.31 4.97 6.04
N THR A 103 11.21 4.14 5.01
CA THR A 103 10.25 4.33 3.92
C THR A 103 9.08 3.37 4.04
N THR A 104 7.93 3.80 3.54
CA THR A 104 6.85 2.90 3.13
C THR A 104 6.56 3.15 1.67
N ASP A 105 6.50 2.08 0.89
CA ASP A 105 6.47 2.13 -0.57
C ASP A 105 5.27 1.33 -1.11
N VAL A 106 4.60 1.86 -2.13
CA VAL A 106 3.52 1.14 -2.85
C VAL A 106 3.42 1.58 -4.31
N MET A 107 3.15 0.63 -5.20
CA MET A 107 2.83 0.93 -6.59
C MET A 107 1.39 1.42 -6.68
N VAL A 108 1.18 2.73 -6.89
CA VAL A 108 -0.16 3.35 -6.81
C VAL A 108 -1.06 3.03 -8.00
N LYS A 109 -0.51 2.45 -9.08
CA LYS A 109 -1.30 1.89 -10.17
C LYS A 109 -0.91 0.45 -10.45
N ASN A 110 -1.89 -0.44 -10.50
CA ASN A 110 -1.65 -1.81 -10.90
C ASN A 110 -1.37 -1.89 -12.41
N ASN A 111 -0.19 -2.37 -12.81
CA ASN A 111 0.19 -2.49 -14.22
C ASN A 111 -0.71 -3.46 -15.01
N ALA A 112 -1.20 -4.54 -14.39
CA ALA A 112 -2.02 -5.54 -15.07
C ALA A 112 -3.48 -5.10 -15.27
N THR A 113 -4.06 -4.42 -14.28
CA THR A 113 -5.48 -4.02 -14.32
C THR A 113 -5.69 -2.54 -14.68
N GLY A 114 -4.63 -1.73 -14.66
CA GLY A 114 -4.70 -0.28 -14.82
C GLY A 114 -5.36 0.46 -13.65
N LYS A 115 -5.83 -0.25 -12.61
CA LYS A 115 -6.52 0.33 -11.46
C LYS A 115 -5.57 1.18 -10.63
N VAL A 116 -5.95 2.43 -10.41
CA VAL A 116 -5.29 3.33 -9.45
C VAL A 116 -5.81 3.02 -8.05
N LEU A 117 -4.89 2.92 -7.08
CA LEU A 117 -5.20 2.63 -5.69
C LEU A 117 -5.72 3.86 -4.96
N PHE A 118 -5.04 4.98 -5.15
CA PHE A 118 -5.39 6.32 -4.68
C PHE A 118 -4.51 7.34 -5.40
N SER A 119 -4.98 8.57 -5.47
CA SER A 119 -4.34 9.71 -6.11
C SER A 119 -3.42 10.47 -5.15
N TYR A 120 -2.61 11.36 -5.73
CA TYR A 120 -1.79 12.31 -4.98
C TYR A 120 -2.63 13.18 -4.04
N ASP A 121 -3.79 13.67 -4.50
CA ASP A 121 -4.70 14.48 -3.69
C ASP A 121 -5.30 13.68 -2.52
N GLU A 122 -5.71 12.44 -2.76
CA GLU A 122 -6.24 11.56 -1.70
C GLU A 122 -5.18 11.29 -0.62
N MET A 123 -3.94 11.00 -1.04
CA MET A 123 -2.81 10.82 -0.12
C MET A 123 -2.55 12.08 0.72
N ASN A 124 -2.49 13.23 0.08
CA ASN A 124 -2.33 14.53 0.74
C ASN A 124 -3.43 14.79 1.78
N GLN A 125 -4.69 14.64 1.38
CA GLN A 125 -5.84 14.84 2.26
C GLN A 125 -5.82 13.86 3.43
N ALA A 126 -5.40 12.62 3.22
CA ALA A 126 -5.32 11.63 4.29
C ALA A 126 -4.19 11.93 5.29
N LEU A 127 -3.03 12.44 4.84
CA LEU A 127 -1.97 12.92 5.73
C LEU A 127 -2.46 14.10 6.58
N LEU A 128 -3.09 15.10 5.95
CA LEU A 128 -3.65 16.26 6.67
C LEU A 128 -4.69 15.85 7.71
N LYS A 129 -5.62 14.94 7.35
CA LYS A 129 -6.61 14.39 8.28
C LYS A 129 -5.97 13.58 9.41
N SER A 130 -4.80 13.00 9.17
CA SER A 130 -4.01 12.26 10.16
C SER A 130 -3.16 13.17 11.06
N GLY A 131 -3.24 14.50 10.88
CA GLY A 131 -2.55 15.49 11.71
C GLY A 131 -1.17 15.90 11.22
N TYR A 132 -0.78 15.50 10.01
CA TYR A 132 0.44 15.99 9.38
C TYR A 132 0.28 17.47 9.00
N ARG A 133 1.37 18.22 9.11
CA ARG A 133 1.42 19.65 8.77
C ARG A 133 2.37 19.87 7.60
N VAL A 134 1.93 20.54 6.55
CA VAL A 134 2.77 20.86 5.38
C VAL A 134 3.90 21.80 5.80
N VAL A 135 5.09 21.58 5.24
CA VAL A 135 6.25 22.46 5.38
C VAL A 135 6.77 22.83 4.00
N GLY A 136 6.91 24.14 3.77
CA GLY A 136 7.38 24.65 2.49
C GLY A 136 6.34 24.52 1.38
N GLU A 137 6.81 24.74 0.15
CA GLU A 137 6.02 24.56 -1.06
C GLU A 137 6.22 23.16 -1.62
N GLU A 138 5.25 22.70 -2.41
CA GLU A 138 5.40 21.50 -3.21
C GLU A 138 6.48 21.70 -4.28
N SER A 139 7.30 20.69 -4.49
CA SER A 139 8.30 20.68 -5.57
C SER A 139 8.08 19.52 -6.52
N SER A 140 8.80 19.54 -7.63
CA SER A 140 8.88 18.39 -8.52
C SER A 140 10.31 18.18 -8.98
N ARG A 141 10.66 16.93 -9.19
CA ARG A 141 11.96 16.53 -9.74
C ARG A 141 11.76 15.48 -10.83
N LYS A 142 12.72 15.43 -11.74
CA LYS A 142 12.84 14.32 -12.69
C LYS A 142 13.84 13.31 -12.15
N ASP A 143 13.50 12.04 -12.26
CA ASP A 143 14.39 10.93 -11.92
C ASP A 143 14.48 9.94 -13.09
N MET A 144 15.54 9.12 -13.09
CA MET A 144 15.75 8.07 -14.08
C MET A 144 15.32 6.73 -13.48
N GLY A 145 14.35 6.05 -14.11
CA GLY A 145 13.94 4.73 -13.64
C GLY A 145 14.91 3.62 -13.97
N SER A 146 14.61 2.47 -13.37
CA SER A 146 15.29 1.21 -13.65
C SER A 146 15.14 0.74 -15.10
N ASP A 147 14.17 1.28 -15.84
CA ASP A 147 13.98 1.05 -17.27
C ASP A 147 14.58 2.13 -18.17
N ASN A 148 15.46 2.99 -17.62
CA ASN A 148 16.14 4.09 -18.31
C ASN A 148 15.18 5.10 -18.97
N GLN A 149 13.99 5.24 -18.41
CA GLN A 149 13.04 6.27 -18.81
C GLN A 149 12.86 7.28 -17.67
N GLU A 150 12.61 8.54 -18.03
CA GLU A 150 12.36 9.60 -17.05
C GLU A 150 11.03 9.36 -16.33
N VAL A 151 10.97 9.77 -15.06
CA VAL A 151 9.74 9.91 -14.28
C VAL A 151 9.74 11.27 -13.59
N THR A 152 8.58 11.89 -13.49
CA THR A 152 8.34 13.11 -12.72
C THR A 152 7.80 12.72 -11.35
N ILE A 153 8.52 13.12 -10.30
CA ILE A 153 8.13 12.93 -8.91
C ILE A 153 7.61 14.25 -8.37
N LEU A 154 6.39 14.26 -7.84
CA LEU A 154 5.85 15.33 -7.02
C LEU A 154 6.32 15.10 -5.58
N GLU A 155 6.89 16.11 -4.98
CA GLU A 155 7.47 16.06 -3.65
C GLU A 155 6.71 16.98 -2.71
N LYS A 156 6.41 16.47 -1.52
CA LYS A 156 5.85 17.31 -0.47
C LYS A 156 6.37 16.94 0.90
N THR A 157 6.82 17.97 1.62
CA THR A 157 7.35 17.82 2.95
C THR A 157 6.27 18.08 4.00
N PHE A 158 6.23 17.24 5.01
CA PHE A 158 5.36 17.35 6.16
C PHE A 158 6.14 17.24 7.46
N VAL A 159 5.52 17.71 8.54
CA VAL A 159 5.85 17.33 9.92
C VAL A 159 4.74 16.43 10.43
N SER A 160 5.10 15.22 10.84
CA SER A 160 4.17 14.24 11.40
C SER A 160 3.60 14.71 12.75
N PRO A 161 2.51 14.09 13.25
CA PRO A 161 2.00 14.36 14.60
C PRO A 161 3.04 14.16 15.73
N LYS A 162 4.09 13.37 15.46
CA LYS A 162 5.21 13.13 16.38
C LYS A 162 6.33 14.18 16.27
N GLY A 163 6.24 15.12 15.34
CA GLY A 163 7.26 16.14 15.11
C GLY A 163 8.39 15.70 14.17
N GLU A 164 8.25 14.56 13.51
CA GLU A 164 9.26 14.03 12.57
C GLU A 164 9.04 14.61 11.17
N THR A 165 10.14 14.90 10.46
CA THR A 165 10.03 15.29 9.04
C THR A 165 9.66 14.07 8.22
N THR A 166 8.63 14.23 7.38
CA THR A 166 8.14 13.18 6.48
C THR A 166 8.03 13.72 5.06
N ASN A 167 8.63 13.04 4.10
CA ASN A 167 8.58 13.41 2.68
C ASN A 167 7.69 12.43 1.92
N LEU A 168 6.74 12.96 1.17
CA LEU A 168 5.95 12.23 0.19
C LEU A 168 6.57 12.42 -1.19
N ASP A 169 6.96 11.32 -1.82
CA ASP A 169 7.38 11.26 -3.21
C ASP A 169 6.30 10.50 -3.98
N TYR A 170 5.62 11.18 -4.92
CA TYR A 170 4.54 10.61 -5.71
C TYR A 170 4.88 10.65 -7.21
N PRO A 171 4.84 9.51 -7.94
CA PRO A 171 5.08 9.50 -9.38
C PRO A 171 3.90 10.13 -10.13
N ALA A 172 4.10 11.34 -10.68
CA ALA A 172 3.09 12.09 -11.43
C ALA A 172 2.72 11.37 -12.74
N ASP A 173 3.72 10.75 -13.36
CA ASP A 173 3.62 9.90 -14.52
C ASP A 173 4.20 8.52 -14.22
N ARG A 174 3.82 7.53 -15.05
CA ARG A 174 4.27 6.13 -14.93
C ARG A 174 4.00 5.50 -13.54
N PRO A 175 2.84 5.74 -12.89
CA PRO A 175 2.55 5.24 -11.53
C PRO A 175 2.41 3.71 -11.42
N ASP A 176 2.47 3.00 -12.54
CA ASP A 176 2.48 1.52 -12.65
C ASP A 176 3.90 0.93 -12.77
N LYS A 177 4.92 1.78 -12.82
CA LYS A 177 6.34 1.42 -12.90
C LYS A 177 7.15 1.92 -11.69
N TYR A 178 6.68 2.98 -11.03
CA TYR A 178 7.37 3.60 -9.91
C TYR A 178 6.50 3.60 -8.66
N TYR A 179 7.15 3.35 -7.54
CA TYR A 179 6.52 3.39 -6.24
C TYR A 179 6.27 4.84 -5.82
N MET A 180 5.14 5.07 -5.17
CA MET A 180 4.99 6.20 -4.27
C MET A 180 5.68 5.83 -2.96
N THR A 181 6.42 6.78 -2.40
CA THR A 181 7.20 6.61 -1.17
C THR A 181 6.78 7.64 -0.14
N LEU A 182 6.59 7.19 1.10
CA LEU A 182 6.49 8.06 2.27
C LEU A 182 7.70 7.78 3.17
N PHE A 183 8.62 8.73 3.22
CA PHE A 183 9.85 8.65 4.00
C PHE A 183 9.70 9.41 5.32
N ALA A 184 9.90 8.76 6.45
CA ALA A 184 10.01 9.40 7.76
C ALA A 184 11.47 9.46 8.21
N LYS A 185 11.96 10.65 8.55
CA LYS A 185 13.27 10.83 9.16
C LYS A 185 13.22 10.43 10.64
N LYS A 186 14.01 9.44 11.03
CA LYS A 186 13.92 8.78 12.35
C LYS A 186 15.22 8.73 13.10
N PHE A 187 16.28 8.33 12.42
CA PHE A 187 17.55 8.03 13.06
C PHE A 187 18.45 9.24 12.93
N SER A 188 19.03 9.65 14.04
CA SER A 188 20.18 10.55 14.02
C SER A 188 21.23 9.88 13.15
N SER A 189 21.59 10.50 12.02
CA SER A 189 22.72 10.03 11.22
C SER A 189 23.91 9.88 12.17
N ALA A 190 24.56 8.71 12.18
CA ALA A 190 25.78 8.55 12.96
C ALA A 190 26.72 9.70 12.58
N PRO A 191 27.37 10.39 13.54
CA PRO A 191 28.34 11.42 13.21
C PRO A 191 29.34 10.79 12.24
N THR A 192 29.52 11.41 11.08
CA THR A 192 30.63 11.09 10.19
C THR A 192 31.88 11.09 11.06
N PRO A 193 32.68 10.01 11.11
CA PRO A 193 33.87 10.02 11.94
C PRO A 193 34.68 11.23 11.50
N SER A 194 34.85 12.18 12.42
CA SER A 194 35.74 13.33 12.22
C SER A 194 37.03 12.74 11.67
N SER A 195 37.42 13.20 10.49
CA SER A 195 38.66 12.85 9.82
C SER A 195 39.71 12.56 10.88
N LEU A 196 40.19 11.32 10.94
CA LEU A 196 41.41 10.97 11.66
C LEU A 196 42.51 11.84 11.07
N SER A 197 42.68 13.04 11.62
CA SER A 197 43.88 13.84 11.46
C SER A 197 44.96 13.03 12.14
N LEU A 198 45.62 12.20 11.33
CA LEU A 198 46.90 11.62 11.63
C LEU A 198 47.83 12.78 11.96
N ASN A 199 48.04 12.99 13.26
CA ASN A 199 49.21 13.69 13.76
C ASN A 199 50.43 13.03 13.10
N LYS A 200 51.07 13.75 12.19
CA LYS A 200 52.49 13.53 11.91
C LYS A 200 53.26 14.53 12.77
N GLN A 201 54.11 13.94 13.61
CA GLN A 201 55.13 14.57 14.44
C GLN A 201 56.01 15.51 13.62
#